data_AF-M7P0E4-F1
#
_entry.id   AF-M7P0E4-F1
#
_cell.length_a   1.000
_cell.length_b   1.000
_cell.length_c   1.000
_cell.angle_alpha   90.00
_cell.angle_beta   90.00
_cell.angle_gamma   90.00
#
_symmetry.space_group_name_H-M   'P 1'
#
loop_
_entity.id
_entity.type
_entity.pdbx_description
1 polymer ?
#
loop_
_entity_poly.entity_id
_entity_poly.type
_entity_poly.pdbx_seq_one_letter_code
_entity_poly.pdbx_strand_id
1 'polypeptide(L)'
;MENTEKQAPCSEHERCLHLLQLVLDGEASDTEKHYYMHHIEECMPCYRSFNIETEIRNILRSKLEKKHVPLDLVSSIRSKVKETV
;
A
#
# COMPACT_ATOMS: atom_id res chain seq x y z
N MET A 1 5.95 -25.62 -15.95
CA MET A 1 4.90 -25.27 -16.92
C MET A 1 4.63 -23.79 -16.75
N GLU A 2 5.38 -22.95 -17.44
CA GLU A 2 5.21 -21.49 -17.41
C GLU A 2 4.19 -21.14 -18.50
N ASN A 3 2.93 -20.89 -18.11
CA ASN A 3 1.92 -20.43 -19.04
C ASN A 3 1.94 -18.89 -19.03
N THR A 4 2.80 -18.29 -19.86
CA THR A 4 2.84 -16.85 -20.09
C THR A 4 1.68 -16.46 -21.01
N GLU A 5 0.45 -16.59 -20.54
CA GLU A 5 -0.70 -15.99 -21.21
C GLU A 5 -0.49 -14.48 -21.16
N LYS A 6 -0.16 -13.90 -22.32
CA LYS A 6 -0.01 -12.46 -22.52
C LYS A 6 -1.36 -11.80 -22.30
N GLN A 7 -1.67 -11.49 -21.05
CA GLN A 7 -2.87 -10.75 -20.70
C GLN A 7 -2.76 -9.33 -21.22
N ALA A 8 -3.89 -8.79 -21.68
CA ALA A 8 -3.94 -7.43 -22.21
C ALA A 8 -3.36 -6.45 -21.19
N PRO A 9 -2.46 -5.55 -21.59
CA PRO A 9 -1.91 -4.54 -20.69
C PRO A 9 -3.04 -3.61 -20.21
N CYS A 10 -2.95 -3.16 -18.95
CA CYS A 10 -3.87 -2.14 -18.44
C CYS A 10 -3.71 -0.84 -19.26
N SER A 11 -4.83 -0.28 -19.73
CA SER A 11 -4.83 0.98 -20.50
C SER A 11 -4.34 2.18 -19.70
N GLU A 12 -4.50 2.14 -18.37
CA GLU A 12 -4.08 3.19 -17.44
C GLU A 12 -2.89 2.73 -16.57
N HIS A 13 -2.01 1.86 -17.10
CA HIS A 13 -0.97 1.18 -16.32
C HIS A 13 -0.16 2.10 -15.39
N GLU A 14 0.32 3.24 -15.88
CA GLU A 14 1.12 4.19 -15.09
C GLU A 14 0.33 4.81 -13.93
N ARG A 15 -0.93 5.20 -14.19
CA ARG A 15 -1.83 5.71 -13.16
C ARG A 15 -2.16 4.64 -12.12
N CYS A 16 -2.45 3.42 -12.55
CA CYS A 16 -2.74 2.31 -11.67
C CYS A 16 -1.53 1.92 -10.82
N LEU A 17 -0.31 2.01 -11.37
CA LEU A 17 0.92 1.79 -10.62
C LEU A 17 1.14 2.87 -9.55
N HIS A 18 0.89 4.14 -9.88
CA HIS A 18 0.97 5.23 -8.91
C HIS A 18 -0.05 5.06 -7.77
N LEU A 19 -1.31 4.75 -8.11
CA LEU A 19 -2.35 4.49 -7.12
C LEU A 19 -2.06 3.28 -6.25
N LEU A 20 -1.48 2.21 -6.83
CA LEU A 20 -1.02 1.05 -6.08
C LEU A 20 -0.05 1.47 -4.98
N GLN A 21 0.95 2.28 -5.31
CA GLN A 21 1.95 2.77 -4.35
C GLN A 21 1.30 3.60 -3.24
N LEU A 22 0.44 4.57 -3.59
CA LEU A 22 -0.27 5.40 -2.61
C LEU A 22 -1.16 4.57 -1.68
N VAL A 23 -1.93 3.62 -2.24
CA VAL A 23 -2.80 2.73 -1.45
C VAL A 23 -1.98 1.88 -0.51
N LEU A 24 -0.87 1.35 -1.00
CA LEU A 24 0.04 0.57 -0.19
C LEU A 24 0.60 1.47 0.92
N ASP A 25 1.19 2.62 0.64
CA ASP A 25 1.84 3.44 1.67
C ASP A 25 0.86 4.08 2.67
N GLY A 26 -0.45 3.98 2.40
CA GLY A 26 -1.50 4.54 3.25
C GLY A 26 -1.69 6.04 3.03
N GLU A 27 -1.21 6.54 1.89
CA GLU A 27 -1.24 7.95 1.49
C GLU A 27 -2.37 8.26 0.48
N ALA A 28 -3.02 7.23 -0.06
CA ALA A 28 -4.19 7.39 -0.91
C ALA A 28 -5.39 7.95 -0.12
N SER A 29 -6.08 8.93 -0.71
CA SER A 29 -7.39 9.37 -0.24
C SER A 29 -8.43 8.24 -0.33
N ASP A 30 -9.54 8.37 0.40
CA ASP A 30 -10.61 7.37 0.40
C ASP A 30 -11.20 7.16 -1.01
N THR A 31 -11.30 8.23 -1.80
CA THR A 31 -11.80 8.19 -3.18
C THR A 31 -10.83 7.46 -4.11
N GLU A 32 -9.53 7.74 -4.01
CA GLU A 32 -8.48 7.05 -4.76
C GLU A 32 -8.41 5.56 -4.42
N LYS A 33 -8.48 5.24 -3.13
CA LYS A 33 -8.51 3.86 -2.66
C LYS A 33 -9.73 3.12 -3.20
N HIS A 34 -10.91 3.72 -3.11
CA HIS A 34 -12.14 3.11 -3.63
C HIS A 34 -12.06 2.87 -5.14
N TYR A 35 -11.62 3.88 -5.91
CA TYR A 35 -11.42 3.76 -7.34
C TYR A 35 -10.43 2.64 -7.70
N TYR A 36 -9.28 2.58 -7.02
CA TYR A 36 -8.27 1.57 -7.30
C TYR A 36 -8.75 0.15 -6.95
N MET A 37 -9.44 -0.01 -5.81
CA MET A 37 -10.01 -1.31 -5.41
C MET A 37 -11.05 -1.81 -6.40
N HIS A 38 -11.94 -0.92 -6.88
CA HIS A 38 -12.89 -1.28 -7.93
C HIS A 38 -12.19 -1.63 -9.25
N HIS A 39 -11.15 -0.88 -9.64
CA HIS A 39 -10.42 -1.14 -10.88
C HIS A 39 -9.77 -2.53 -10.90
N ILE A 40 -9.16 -2.97 -9.79
CA ILE A 40 -8.50 -4.28 -9.75
C ILE A 40 -9.47 -5.46 -9.77
N GLU A 41 -10.76 -5.26 -9.49
CA GLU A 41 -11.78 -6.31 -9.65
C GLU A 41 -11.98 -6.71 -11.12
N GLU A 42 -11.81 -5.74 -12.03
CA GLU A 42 -12.01 -5.93 -13.48
C GLU A 42 -10.68 -6.06 -14.25
N CYS A 43 -9.56 -5.63 -13.65
CA CYS A 43 -8.25 -5.57 -14.27
C CYS A 43 -7.27 -6.59 -13.68
N MET A 44 -7.26 -7.80 -14.24
CA MET A 44 -6.35 -8.89 -13.85
C MET A 44 -4.85 -8.54 -13.78
N PRO A 45 -4.25 -7.77 -14.71
CA PRO A 45 -2.84 -7.39 -14.56
C PRO A 45 -2.62 -6.51 -13.32
N CYS A 46 -3.51 -5.56 -13.03
CA CYS A 46 -3.41 -4.72 -11.84
C CYS A 46 -3.67 -5.50 -10.54
N TYR A 47 -4.63 -6.43 -10.55
CA TYR A 47 -4.84 -7.35 -9.42
C TYR A 47 -3.59 -8.16 -9.08
N ARG A 48 -2.91 -8.72 -10.10
CA ARG A 48 -1.66 -9.45 -9.87
C ARG A 48 -0.57 -8.57 -9.30
N SER A 49 -0.36 -7.37 -9.86
CA SER A 49 0.62 -6.43 -9.33
C SER A 49 0.32 -6.07 -7.87
N PHE A 50 -0.94 -5.78 -7.55
CA PHE A 50 -1.38 -5.51 -6.18
C PHE A 50 -1.07 -6.67 -5.23
N ASN A 51 -1.38 -7.90 -5.64
CA ASN A 51 -1.12 -9.09 -4.83
C ASN A 51 0.40 -9.30 -4.59
N ILE A 52 1.22 -9.17 -5.64
CA ILE A 52 2.69 -9.33 -5.53
C ILE A 52 3.27 -8.30 -4.56
N GLU A 53 2.95 -7.01 -4.74
CA GLU A 53 3.48 -5.94 -3.88
C GLU A 53 3.00 -6.06 -2.43
N THR A 54 1.74 -6.50 -2.23
CA THR A 54 1.20 -6.78 -0.90
C THR A 54 1.96 -7.92 -0.22
N GLU A 55 2.28 -8.99 -0.94
CA GLU A 55 3.04 -10.12 -0.40
C GLU A 55 4.49 -9.75 -0.09
N ILE A 56 5.14 -8.97 -0.97
CA ILE A 56 6.49 -8.44 -0.71
C ILE A 56 6.49 -7.64 0.60
N ARG A 57 5.51 -6.75 0.78
CA ARG A 57 5.35 -6.00 2.02
C ARG A 57 5.13 -6.90 3.22
N ASN A 58 4.28 -7.92 3.11
CA ASN A 58 4.02 -8.84 4.22
C ASN A 58 5.30 -9.58 4.63
N ILE A 59 6.10 -10.02 3.65
CA ILE A 59 7.41 -10.62 3.88
C ILE A 59 8.32 -9.63 4.60
N LEU A 60 8.46 -8.40 4.10
CA LEU A 60 9.29 -7.39 4.76
C LEU A 60 8.85 -7.16 6.21
N ARG A 61 7.54 -6.98 6.45
CA ARG A 61 6.97 -6.82 7.80
C ARG A 61 7.27 -8.02 8.71
N SER A 62 7.32 -9.24 8.16
CA SER A 62 7.66 -10.45 8.92
C SER A 62 9.14 -10.53 9.32
N LYS A 63 10.02 -9.85 8.58
CA LYS A 63 11.48 -9.84 8.81
C LYS A 63 11.95 -8.64 9.60
N LEU A 64 11.11 -7.61 9.77
CA LEU A 64 11.42 -6.44 10.57
C LEU A 64 11.26 -6.74 12.07
N GLU A 65 12.27 -6.34 12.85
CA GLU A 65 12.19 -6.34 14.31
C GLU A 65 11.29 -5.19 14.78
N LYS A 66 10.26 -5.49 15.58
CA LYS A 66 9.42 -4.48 16.21
C LYS A 66 10.15 -3.87 17.40
N LYS A 67 10.90 -2.80 17.17
CA LYS A 67 11.58 -2.05 18.24
C LYS A 67 10.59 -1.18 19.00
N HIS A 68 10.71 -1.16 20.33
CA HIS A 68 9.97 -0.23 21.15
C HIS A 68 10.40 1.21 20.84
N VAL A 69 9.42 2.09 20.68
CA VAL A 69 9.66 3.52 20.60
C VAL A 69 10.17 4.00 21.96
N PRO A 70 11.23 4.84 22.02
CA PRO A 70 11.71 5.40 23.29
C PRO A 70 10.59 6.11 24.06
N LEU A 71 10.48 5.83 25.37
CA LEU A 71 9.43 6.38 26.23
C LEU A 71 9.41 7.91 26.23
N ASP A 72 10.60 8.53 26.19
CA ASP A 72 10.75 9.99 26.16
C ASP A 72 10.11 10.60 24.91
N LEU A 73 10.23 9.92 23.76
CA LEU A 73 9.59 10.36 22.52
C LEU A 73 8.06 10.24 22.62
N VAL A 74 7.56 9.13 23.17
CA VAL A 74 6.12 8.95 23.40
C VAL A 74 5.57 10.03 24.33
N SER A 75 6.29 10.34 25.42
CA SER A 75 5.92 11.39 26.36
C SER A 75 5.93 12.77 25.71
N SER A 76 6.98 13.08 24.94
CA SER A 76 7.13 14.36 24.23
C SER A 76 5.98 14.58 23.23
N ILE A 77 5.63 13.56 22.44
CA ILE A 77 4.50 13.61 21.50
C ILE A 77 3.20 13.87 22.26
N ARG A 78 2.93 13.13 23.34
CA ARG A 78 1.71 13.29 24.15
C ARG A 78 1.57 14.69 24.74
N SER A 79 2.67 15.29 25.21
CA SER A 79 2.64 16.66 25.74
C SER A 79 2.29 17.67 24.66
N LYS A 80 2.94 17.62 23.50
CA LYS A 80 2.66 18.55 22.39
C LYS A 80 1.22 18.45 21.86
N VAL A 81 0.67 17.24 21.78
CA VAL A 81 -0.73 17.05 21.37
C VAL A 81 -1.68 17.72 22.37
N LYS A 82 -1.43 17.61 23.67
CA LYS A 82 -2.27 18.26 24.70
C LYS A 82 -2.18 19.79 24.67
N GLU A 83 -1.03 20.35 24.30
CA GLU A 83 -0.85 21.82 24.20
C GLU A 83 -1.58 22.44 23.00
N THR A 84 -1.95 21.62 22.01
CA THR A 84 -2.58 22.08 20.76
C THR A 84 -4.12 21.95 20.80
N VAL A 85 -4.69 21.45 21.92
CA VAL A 85 -6.14 21.26 22.13
C VAL A 85 -6.66 22.26 23.17
#